data_AF-A0AAW0G1K7-F1
#
_entry.id   AF-A0AAW0G1K7-F1
#
_cell.length_a   1.000
_cell.length_b   1.000
_cell.length_c   1.000
_cell.angle_alpha   90.00
_cell.angle_beta   90.00
_cell.angle_gamma   90.00
#
_symmetry.space_group_name_H-M   'P 1'
#
loop_
_entity.id
_entity.type
_entity.pdbx_description
1 polymer ?
#
loop_
_entity_poly.entity_id
_entity_poly.type
_entity_poly.pdbx_seq_one_letter_code
_entity_poly.pdbx_strand_id
1 'polypeptide(L)'
;MSAPITVRDDMLATVRSQFPTYVPSNDFELDNIYRFVLHAPPDYSAADIEKWLKENAMTMECTQEFLAAYTIALDSLCASSGMKPPSSATQDDGVILIQIPDSKYSIRLFPGSDITTHFMDYVLTDTGNPADEAFALYRLYQISDWDVEHEPEEVITIEDALGAFCYKGEQRYILTNENKYHVKRSDEEDSTEPTTFEVPYCRMPMNVDIDLGSHPNVQMNPNIKSLVRNVEAATALAARIRPWQVLAGSDQC
;
A
#
# COMPACT_ATOMS: atom_id res chain seq x y z
N MET A 1 12.13 7.19 18.76
CA MET A 1 10.78 6.75 18.34
C MET A 1 10.06 7.96 17.80
N SER A 2 9.78 7.99 16.50
CA SER A 2 8.98 9.03 15.87
C SER A 2 7.53 8.93 16.36
N ALA A 3 6.80 10.06 16.42
CA ALA A 3 5.39 10.04 16.77
C ALA A 3 4.60 9.22 15.74
N PRO A 4 3.54 8.49 16.16
CA PRO A 4 2.67 7.80 15.21
C PRO A 4 2.03 8.83 14.27
N ILE A 5 2.11 8.57 12.97
CA ILE A 5 1.56 9.44 11.92
C ILE A 5 0.12 9.03 11.60
N THR A 6 -0.76 10.01 11.35
CA THR A 6 -2.11 9.74 10.84
C THR A 6 -2.08 9.55 9.32
N VAL A 7 -3.13 8.94 8.76
CA VAL A 7 -3.34 8.92 7.30
C VAL A 7 -3.33 10.34 6.72
N ARG A 8 -3.90 11.32 7.43
CA ARG A 8 -3.85 12.73 7.03
C ARG A 8 -2.41 13.26 6.93
N ASP A 9 -1.60 13.00 7.94
CA ASP A 9 -0.22 13.50 7.99
C ASP A 9 0.60 12.98 6.81
N ASP A 10 0.41 11.70 6.48
CA ASP A 10 1.01 11.07 5.32
C ASP A 10 0.59 11.73 4.01
N MET A 11 -0.72 11.81 3.76
CA MET A 11 -1.25 12.41 2.54
C MET A 11 -0.77 13.86 2.38
N LEU A 12 -0.73 14.63 3.47
CA LEU A 12 -0.18 15.98 3.48
C LEU A 12 1.31 16.01 3.17
N ALA A 13 2.12 15.09 3.71
CA ALA A 13 3.55 15.00 3.43
C ALA A 13 3.79 14.69 1.95
N THR A 14 3.06 13.73 1.38
CA THR A 14 3.15 13.36 -0.03
C THR A 14 2.74 14.53 -0.93
N VAL A 15 1.59 15.16 -0.68
CA VAL A 15 1.15 16.32 -1.45
C VAL A 15 2.14 17.47 -1.33
N ARG A 16 2.68 17.74 -0.13
CA ARG A 16 3.64 18.84 0.10
C ARG A 16 5.03 18.58 -0.46
N SER A 17 5.42 17.32 -0.67
CA SER A 17 6.66 17.00 -1.37
C SER A 17 6.67 17.56 -2.80
N GLN A 18 5.49 17.65 -3.41
CA GLN A 18 5.27 18.21 -4.75
C GLN A 18 4.77 19.66 -4.71
N PHE A 19 3.96 20.01 -3.70
CA PHE A 19 3.34 21.32 -3.51
C PHE A 19 3.56 21.85 -2.09
N PRO A 20 4.77 22.38 -1.79
CA PRO A 20 5.16 22.71 -0.42
C PRO A 20 4.23 23.68 0.31
N THR A 21 3.54 24.55 -0.43
CA THR A 21 2.63 25.56 0.11
C THR A 21 1.16 25.17 0.04
N TYR A 22 0.84 23.95 -0.42
CA TYR A 22 -0.55 23.53 -0.57
C TYR A 22 -1.24 23.34 0.78
N VAL A 23 -2.48 23.83 0.86
CA VAL A 23 -3.35 23.74 2.03
C VAL A 23 -4.73 23.29 1.55
N PRO A 24 -5.15 22.03 1.85
CA PRO A 24 -6.49 21.58 1.49
C PRO A 24 -7.56 22.34 2.27
N SER A 25 -8.68 22.64 1.62
CA SER A 25 -9.86 23.25 2.23
C SER A 25 -10.62 22.27 3.12
N ASN A 26 -10.51 20.96 2.84
CA ASN A 26 -11.06 19.87 3.64
C ASN A 26 -10.37 18.53 3.33
N ASP A 27 -10.63 17.51 4.14
CA ASP A 27 -10.03 16.18 4.02
C ASP A 27 -10.41 15.43 2.73
N PHE A 28 -11.57 15.73 2.13
CA PHE A 28 -11.96 15.14 0.85
C PHE A 28 -11.15 15.74 -0.31
N GLU A 29 -10.90 17.05 -0.30
CA GLU A 29 -9.99 17.69 -1.26
C GLU A 29 -8.57 17.15 -1.13
N LEU A 30 -8.09 16.93 0.11
CA LEU A 30 -6.80 16.30 0.36
C LEU A 30 -6.70 14.92 -0.32
N ASP A 31 -7.71 14.05 -0.18
CA ASP A 31 -7.72 12.75 -0.85
C ASP A 31 -7.71 12.85 -2.37
N ASN A 32 -8.51 13.75 -2.94
CA ASN A 32 -8.56 13.91 -4.38
C ASN A 32 -7.21 14.36 -4.96
N ILE A 33 -6.51 15.25 -4.27
CA ILE A 33 -5.19 15.73 -4.70
C ILE A 33 -4.13 14.70 -4.43
N TYR A 34 -4.19 14.01 -3.29
CA TYR A 34 -3.29 12.91 -3.02
C TYR A 34 -3.36 11.85 -4.12
N ARG A 35 -4.58 11.42 -4.50
CA ARG A 35 -4.79 10.52 -5.65
C ARG A 35 -4.29 11.10 -6.96
N PHE A 36 -4.48 12.39 -7.18
CA PHE A 36 -3.92 13.04 -8.37
C PHE A 36 -2.39 12.99 -8.36
N VAL A 37 -1.73 13.35 -7.26
CA VAL A 37 -0.27 13.30 -7.12
C VAL A 37 0.24 11.87 -7.34
N LEU A 38 -0.48 10.89 -6.80
CA LEU A 38 -0.23 9.47 -7.02
C LEU A 38 -0.57 8.98 -8.43
N HIS A 39 -1.14 9.79 -9.33
CA HIS A 39 -1.49 9.40 -10.71
C HIS A 39 -1.08 10.44 -11.76
N ALA A 40 -0.37 11.50 -11.35
CA ALA A 40 0.10 12.56 -12.22
C ALA A 40 1.27 12.10 -13.11
N PRO A 41 1.31 12.52 -14.38
CA PRO A 41 2.49 12.36 -15.24
C PRO A 41 3.72 13.02 -14.61
N PRO A 42 4.96 12.62 -14.96
CA PRO A 42 6.18 13.21 -14.38
C PRO A 42 6.35 14.72 -14.59
N ASP A 43 5.64 15.33 -15.55
CA ASP A 43 5.81 16.71 -16.03
C ASP A 43 4.55 17.58 -15.85
N TYR A 44 3.63 17.17 -14.98
CA TYR A 44 2.44 17.95 -14.66
C TYR A 44 2.74 19.31 -14.01
N SER A 45 1.86 20.29 -14.25
CA SER A 45 1.95 21.64 -13.74
C SER A 45 0.92 21.91 -12.64
N ALA A 46 1.10 23.00 -11.88
CA ALA A 46 0.09 23.48 -10.93
C ALA A 46 -1.28 23.74 -11.60
N ALA A 47 -1.28 24.14 -12.87
CA ALA A 47 -2.52 24.34 -13.64
C ALA A 47 -3.25 23.02 -13.93
N ASP A 48 -2.53 21.90 -14.08
CA ASP A 48 -3.14 20.59 -14.29
C ASP A 48 -3.89 20.10 -13.04
N ILE A 49 -3.42 20.50 -11.85
CA ILE A 49 -4.09 20.22 -10.58
C ILE A 49 -5.34 21.07 -10.42
N GLU A 50 -5.26 22.38 -10.67
CA GLU A 50 -6.43 23.26 -10.62
C GLU A 50 -7.51 22.76 -11.58
N LYS A 51 -7.09 22.31 -12.76
CA LYS A 51 -7.97 21.66 -13.74
C LYS A 51 -8.54 20.35 -13.18
N TRP A 52 -7.71 19.46 -12.64
CA TRP A 52 -8.16 18.20 -12.05
C TRP A 52 -9.16 18.41 -10.92
N LEU A 53 -8.88 19.33 -10.00
CA LEU A 53 -9.78 19.72 -8.92
C LEU A 53 -11.09 20.27 -9.47
N LYS A 54 -11.04 21.15 -10.46
CA LYS A 54 -12.25 21.69 -11.07
C LYS A 54 -13.08 20.60 -11.78
N GLU A 55 -12.44 19.61 -12.37
CA GLU A 55 -13.09 18.52 -13.10
C GLU A 55 -13.59 17.40 -12.18
N ASN A 56 -12.90 17.11 -11.07
CA ASN A 56 -13.16 15.97 -10.20
C ASN A 56 -13.73 16.36 -8.82
N ALA A 57 -13.37 17.51 -8.25
CA ALA A 57 -13.88 17.94 -6.94
C ALA A 57 -15.29 18.57 -7.02
N MET A 58 -15.76 18.94 -8.22
CA MET A 58 -17.05 19.63 -8.41
C MET A 58 -18.25 18.72 -8.69
N THR A 59 -18.10 17.39 -8.67
CA THR A 59 -19.19 16.47 -9.07
C THR A 59 -19.92 15.81 -7.90
N MET A 60 -19.39 15.88 -6.68
CA MET A 60 -20.05 15.33 -5.49
C MET A 60 -20.46 16.44 -4.52
N GLU A 61 -21.77 16.62 -4.33
CA GLU A 61 -22.30 17.35 -3.17
C GLU A 61 -21.92 16.58 -1.90
N CYS A 62 -20.81 16.98 -1.27
CA CYS A 62 -20.36 16.41 -0.02
C CYS A 62 -21.23 16.94 1.12
N THR A 63 -22.04 16.09 1.73
CA THR A 63 -22.79 16.48 2.93
C THR A 63 -21.83 16.67 4.11
N GLN A 64 -22.27 17.42 5.13
CA GLN A 64 -21.46 17.63 6.33
C GLN A 64 -21.16 16.32 7.06
N GLU A 65 -22.09 15.36 7.05
CA GLU A 65 -21.90 14.02 7.60
C GLU A 65 -20.88 13.21 6.83
N PHE A 66 -20.86 13.34 5.50
CA PHE A 66 -19.84 12.70 4.66
C PHE A 66 -18.46 13.24 4.98
N LEU A 67 -18.29 14.57 5.03
CA LEU A 67 -17.02 15.19 5.38
C LEU A 67 -16.55 14.79 6.79
N ALA A 68 -17.45 14.73 7.76
CA ALA A 68 -17.11 14.31 9.12
C ALA A 68 -16.67 12.83 9.19
N ALA A 69 -17.34 11.93 8.46
CA ALA A 69 -16.93 10.53 8.37
C ALA A 69 -15.55 10.40 7.69
N TYR A 70 -15.30 11.21 6.67
CA TYR A 70 -14.04 11.27 5.96
C TYR A 70 -12.89 11.73 6.87
N THR A 71 -13.12 12.79 7.64
CA THR A 71 -12.16 13.30 8.64
C THR A 71 -11.79 12.23 9.66
N ILE A 72 -12.76 11.48 10.20
CA ILE A 72 -12.49 10.38 11.13
C ILE A 72 -11.60 9.31 10.48
N ALA A 73 -11.82 8.99 9.20
CA ALA A 73 -10.99 8.03 8.49
C ALA A 73 -9.55 8.54 8.32
N LEU A 74 -9.36 9.82 7.99
CA LEU A 74 -8.03 10.40 7.84
C LEU A 74 -7.30 10.65 9.18
N ASP A 75 -8.05 10.81 10.28
CA ASP A 75 -7.52 10.86 11.65
C ASP A 75 -7.04 9.50 12.18
N SER A 76 -7.39 8.40 11.49
CA SER A 76 -6.88 7.09 11.89
C SER A 76 -5.36 7.06 11.82
N LEU A 77 -4.75 6.45 12.84
CA LEU A 77 -3.32 6.17 12.78
C LEU A 77 -3.05 5.30 11.56
N CYS A 78 -1.98 5.60 10.84
CA CYS A 78 -1.47 4.69 9.85
C CYS A 78 -0.98 3.42 10.55
N ALA A 79 -1.86 2.41 10.65
CA ALA A 79 -1.51 1.09 11.14
C ALA A 79 -0.36 0.50 10.31
N SER A 80 -0.39 0.76 9.00
CA SER A 80 0.76 1.18 8.21
C SER A 80 0.17 1.84 6.95
N SER A 81 0.77 2.91 6.45
CA SER A 81 0.28 3.61 5.25
C SER A 81 0.43 2.78 3.97
N GLY A 82 1.06 1.60 4.05
CA GLY A 82 1.68 0.97 2.89
C GLY A 82 2.70 1.86 2.19
N MET A 83 3.12 2.97 2.81
CA MET A 83 4.27 3.71 2.33
C MET A 83 5.50 2.85 2.49
N LYS A 84 6.33 2.92 1.46
CA LYS A 84 7.69 2.42 1.57
C LYS A 84 8.44 3.21 2.63
N PRO A 85 9.14 2.51 3.53
CA PRO A 85 9.95 3.19 4.53
C PRO A 85 11.09 3.96 3.83
N PRO A 86 11.60 5.05 4.44
CA PRO A 86 12.75 5.76 3.90
C PRO A 86 13.94 4.81 3.78
N SER A 87 14.87 5.11 2.87
CA SER A 87 16.07 4.27 2.67
C SER A 87 16.96 4.17 3.92
N SER A 88 16.82 5.12 4.85
CA SER A 88 17.48 5.13 6.15
C SER A 88 16.73 4.35 7.25
N ALA A 89 15.58 3.74 6.96
CA ALA A 89 14.80 3.00 7.95
C ALA A 89 15.53 1.73 8.39
N THR A 90 15.33 1.38 9.65
CA THR A 90 16.07 0.33 10.35
C THR A 90 15.12 -0.72 10.94
N GLN A 91 15.69 -1.74 11.58
CA GLN A 91 14.93 -2.73 12.31
C GLN A 91 14.10 -2.13 13.45
N ASP A 92 14.55 -1.03 14.06
CA ASP A 92 13.79 -0.30 15.08
C ASP A 92 12.50 0.32 14.52
N ASP A 93 12.44 0.53 13.21
CA ASP A 93 11.27 1.00 12.46
C ASP A 93 10.41 -0.17 11.96
N GLY A 94 10.72 -1.40 12.35
CA GLY A 94 10.05 -2.62 11.88
C GLY A 94 10.47 -3.07 10.48
N VAL A 95 11.55 -2.52 9.92
CA VAL A 95 12.04 -2.85 8.58
C VAL A 95 13.07 -3.97 8.65
N ILE A 96 12.91 -4.99 7.81
CA ILE A 96 13.82 -6.14 7.74
C ILE A 96 14.41 -6.20 6.34
N LEU A 97 15.74 -6.24 6.27
CA LEU A 97 16.49 -6.39 5.02
C LEU A 97 17.07 -7.80 4.92
N ILE A 98 16.80 -8.48 3.81
CA ILE A 98 17.29 -9.82 3.51
C ILE A 98 18.12 -9.74 2.22
N GLN A 99 19.40 -10.06 2.31
CA GLN A 99 20.27 -10.03 1.14
C GLN A 99 19.95 -11.16 0.18
N ILE A 100 19.79 -10.84 -1.11
CA ILE A 100 19.77 -11.85 -2.16
C ILE A 100 21.23 -12.22 -2.47
N PRO A 101 21.64 -13.49 -2.34
CA PRO A 101 23.01 -13.93 -2.64
C PRO A 101 23.43 -13.53 -4.06
N ASP A 102 24.70 -13.13 -4.20
CA ASP A 102 25.33 -12.74 -5.47
C ASP A 102 24.57 -11.65 -6.27
N SER A 103 23.76 -10.87 -5.57
CA SER A 103 22.98 -9.77 -6.14
C SER A 103 23.33 -8.44 -5.49
N LYS A 104 23.16 -7.35 -6.26
CA LYS A 104 23.21 -5.97 -5.74
C LYS A 104 21.90 -5.52 -5.09
N TYR A 105 20.89 -6.40 -5.08
CA TYR A 105 19.57 -6.12 -4.53
C TYR A 105 19.34 -6.87 -3.22
N SER A 106 18.53 -6.29 -2.36
CA SER A 106 18.02 -6.91 -1.14
C SER A 106 16.50 -6.88 -1.16
N ILE A 107 15.90 -7.85 -0.49
CA ILE A 107 14.48 -7.86 -0.15
C ILE A 107 14.31 -6.95 1.07
N ARG A 108 13.32 -6.07 1.04
CA ARG A 108 12.94 -5.24 2.18
C ARG A 108 11.50 -5.56 2.58
N LEU A 109 11.34 -6.05 3.80
CA LEU A 109 10.05 -6.27 4.44
C LEU A 109 9.75 -5.11 5.38
N PHE A 110 8.50 -4.66 5.38
CA PHE A 110 8.03 -3.62 6.28
C PHE A 110 6.55 -3.86 6.64
N PRO A 111 6.05 -3.29 7.76
CA PRO A 111 4.70 -3.56 8.23
C PRO A 111 3.63 -3.29 7.16
N GLY A 112 2.69 -4.23 7.02
CA GLY A 112 1.53 -4.17 6.14
C GLY A 112 0.35 -3.43 6.78
N SER A 113 -0.74 -3.23 6.04
CA SER A 113 -1.87 -2.37 6.46
C SER A 113 -2.58 -2.84 7.73
N ASP A 114 -2.32 -4.07 8.15
CA ASP A 114 -2.80 -4.66 9.39
C ASP A 114 -1.71 -5.50 10.08
N ILE A 115 -2.03 -6.01 11.27
CA ILE A 115 -1.12 -6.83 12.08
C ILE A 115 -0.78 -8.20 11.46
N THR A 116 -1.46 -8.59 10.38
CA THR A 116 -1.31 -9.91 9.75
C THR A 116 -0.53 -9.88 8.44
N THR A 117 -0.17 -8.68 7.99
CA THR A 117 0.43 -8.47 6.67
C THR A 117 1.77 -7.75 6.77
N HIS A 118 2.63 -8.03 5.80
CA HIS A 118 3.83 -7.26 5.50
C HIS A 118 3.79 -6.82 4.05
N PHE A 119 4.34 -5.65 3.76
CA PHE A 119 4.70 -5.31 2.40
C PHE A 119 6.14 -5.72 2.14
N MET A 120 6.41 -6.08 0.88
CA MET A 120 7.75 -6.42 0.41
C MET A 120 8.06 -5.65 -0.85
N ASP A 121 9.25 -5.03 -0.89
CA ASP A 121 9.83 -4.51 -2.11
C ASP A 121 11.30 -4.89 -2.27
N TYR A 122 11.89 -4.52 -3.41
CA TYR A 122 13.31 -4.66 -3.67
C TYR A 122 14.02 -3.32 -3.54
N VAL A 123 15.22 -3.35 -2.96
CA VAL A 123 16.08 -2.18 -2.79
C VAL A 123 17.51 -2.49 -3.22
N LEU A 124 18.28 -1.44 -3.55
CA LEU A 124 19.72 -1.55 -3.71
C LEU A 124 20.38 -1.82 -2.36
N THR A 125 21.14 -2.90 -2.25
CA THR A 125 21.80 -3.33 -1.01
C THR A 125 22.61 -2.21 -0.34
N ASP A 126 23.40 -1.48 -1.13
CA ASP A 126 24.34 -0.48 -0.59
C ASP A 126 23.66 0.80 -0.11
N THR A 127 22.46 1.11 -0.62
CA THR A 127 21.84 2.43 -0.41
C THR A 127 20.45 2.37 0.22
N GLY A 128 19.81 1.20 0.23
CA GLY A 128 18.41 1.05 0.66
C GLY A 128 17.40 1.75 -0.26
N ASN A 129 17.84 2.30 -1.40
CA ASN A 129 16.94 2.97 -2.33
C ASN A 129 16.09 1.96 -3.11
N PRO A 130 14.83 2.28 -3.45
CA PRO A 130 13.96 1.42 -4.26
C PRO A 130 14.62 0.99 -5.57
N ALA A 131 14.43 -0.28 -5.95
CA ALA A 131 15.04 -0.90 -7.12
C ALA A 131 13.99 -1.60 -8.00
N ASP A 132 13.22 -0.83 -8.77
CA ASP A 132 12.12 -1.39 -9.58
C ASP A 132 12.58 -2.37 -10.64
N GLU A 133 13.80 -2.19 -11.17
CA GLU A 133 14.34 -3.10 -12.17
C GLU A 133 14.49 -4.54 -11.64
N ALA A 134 14.53 -4.72 -10.31
CA ALA A 134 14.57 -6.03 -9.69
C ALA A 134 13.26 -6.82 -9.88
N PHE A 135 12.11 -6.16 -9.99
CA PHE A 135 10.83 -6.84 -10.25
C PHE A 135 10.80 -7.51 -11.64
N ALA A 136 11.57 -7.00 -12.60
CA ALA A 136 11.73 -7.66 -13.90
C ALA A 136 12.60 -8.92 -13.80
N LEU A 137 13.61 -8.90 -12.91
CA LEU A 137 14.63 -9.94 -12.78
C LEU A 137 14.28 -11.03 -11.79
N TYR A 138 13.40 -10.76 -10.83
CA TYR A 138 13.05 -11.68 -9.75
C TYR A 138 11.56 -11.98 -9.75
N ARG A 139 11.21 -13.20 -9.37
CA ARG A 139 9.85 -13.68 -9.15
C ARG A 139 9.72 -14.19 -7.72
N LEU A 140 8.58 -13.92 -7.13
CA LEU A 140 8.26 -14.29 -5.76
C LEU A 140 7.25 -15.44 -5.79
N TYR A 141 7.52 -16.48 -5.00
CA TYR A 141 6.63 -17.63 -4.87
C TYR A 141 6.32 -17.86 -3.40
N GLN A 142 5.06 -18.14 -3.09
CA GLN A 142 4.64 -18.58 -1.77
C GLN A 142 4.79 -20.10 -1.68
N ILE A 143 5.34 -20.55 -0.54
CA ILE A 143 5.54 -21.97 -0.24
C ILE A 143 4.48 -22.37 0.77
N SER A 144 3.74 -23.43 0.48
CA SER A 144 2.87 -24.05 1.47
C SER A 144 3.69 -24.97 2.38
N ASP A 145 3.55 -24.80 3.70
CA ASP A 145 4.09 -25.74 4.70
C ASP A 145 3.38 -27.11 4.70
N TRP A 146 2.32 -27.26 3.90
CA TRP A 146 1.60 -28.52 3.75
C TRP A 146 2.39 -29.46 2.84
N ASP A 147 2.71 -30.64 3.38
CA ASP A 147 3.53 -31.73 2.82
C ASP A 147 2.87 -32.45 1.61
N VAL A 148 2.12 -31.70 0.82
CA VAL A 148 1.39 -32.16 -0.36
C VAL A 148 2.02 -31.45 -1.55
N GLU A 149 2.35 -32.16 -2.63
CA GLU A 149 2.96 -31.72 -3.90
C GLU A 149 2.24 -30.54 -4.59
N HIS A 150 2.06 -29.41 -3.91
CA HIS A 150 1.58 -28.18 -4.49
C HIS A 150 2.78 -27.44 -5.03
N GLU A 151 2.73 -27.16 -6.32
CA GLU A 151 3.69 -26.26 -6.94
C GLU A 151 3.61 -24.89 -6.24
N PRO A 152 4.75 -24.25 -5.95
CA PRO A 152 4.78 -22.92 -5.36
C PRO A 152 3.93 -21.95 -6.17
N GLU A 153 3.07 -21.18 -5.50
CA GLU A 153 2.20 -20.21 -6.17
C GLU A 153 2.96 -18.90 -6.39
N GLU A 154 2.99 -18.40 -7.62
CA GLU A 154 3.58 -17.10 -7.92
C GLU A 154 2.77 -15.98 -7.26
N VAL A 155 3.44 -15.17 -6.46
CA VAL A 155 2.85 -13.99 -5.84
C VAL A 155 3.02 -12.82 -6.80
N ILE A 156 1.91 -12.19 -7.16
CA ILE A 156 1.92 -11.00 -8.01
C ILE A 156 1.98 -9.72 -7.18
N THR A 157 2.46 -8.63 -7.78
CA THR A 157 2.51 -7.32 -7.13
C THR A 157 1.10 -6.74 -6.98
N ILE A 158 0.92 -5.81 -6.03
CA ILE A 158 -0.37 -5.11 -5.85
C ILE A 158 -0.77 -4.42 -7.15
N GLU A 159 0.20 -3.79 -7.81
CA GLU A 159 -0.01 -3.00 -9.01
C GLU A 159 -0.43 -3.87 -10.19
N ASP A 160 0.20 -5.04 -10.34
CA ASP A 160 -0.20 -6.03 -11.36
C ASP A 160 -1.61 -6.56 -11.09
N ALA A 161 -1.93 -6.89 -9.83
CA ALA A 161 -3.25 -7.39 -9.43
C ALA A 161 -4.36 -6.37 -9.69
N LEU A 162 -4.08 -5.08 -9.51
CA LEU A 162 -5.03 -4.00 -9.73
C LEU A 162 -5.06 -3.50 -11.18
N GLY A 163 -4.13 -3.96 -12.03
CA GLY A 163 -3.94 -3.43 -13.38
C GLY A 163 -3.63 -1.94 -13.39
N ALA A 164 -2.97 -1.44 -12.34
CA ALA A 164 -2.69 -0.03 -12.13
C ALA A 164 -1.29 0.34 -12.64
N PHE A 165 -1.13 1.58 -13.11
CA PHE A 165 0.21 2.13 -13.36
C PHE A 165 0.95 2.29 -12.03
N CYS A 166 2.14 1.70 -11.94
CA CYS A 166 3.04 1.86 -10.79
C CYS A 166 4.02 3.02 -11.03
N TYR A 167 4.22 3.85 -10.01
CA TYR A 167 5.28 4.85 -10.03
C TYR A 167 6.63 4.17 -9.86
N LYS A 168 7.66 4.78 -10.46
CA LYS A 168 9.03 4.39 -10.18
C LYS A 168 9.28 4.45 -8.68
N GLY A 169 9.59 3.32 -8.08
CA GLY A 169 9.90 3.15 -6.68
C GLY A 169 8.76 2.61 -5.85
N GLU A 170 7.55 2.41 -6.37
CA GLU A 170 6.36 2.10 -5.56
C GLU A 170 5.92 0.64 -5.56
N GLN A 171 6.43 -0.16 -6.51
CA GLN A 171 5.96 -1.54 -6.71
C GLN A 171 6.22 -2.40 -5.48
N ARG A 172 5.24 -3.21 -5.08
CA ARG A 172 5.35 -4.05 -3.87
C ARG A 172 4.45 -5.28 -3.88
N TYR A 173 4.82 -6.27 -3.09
CA TYR A 173 4.00 -7.45 -2.77
C TYR A 173 3.31 -7.30 -1.42
N ILE A 174 2.17 -7.99 -1.25
CA ILE A 174 1.54 -8.20 0.07
C ILE A 174 1.84 -9.61 0.51
N LEU A 175 2.51 -9.74 1.64
CA LEU A 175 2.82 -11.01 2.26
C LEU A 175 2.01 -11.16 3.54
N THR A 176 1.76 -12.41 3.91
CA THR A 176 1.05 -12.75 5.15
C THR A 176 2.04 -13.34 6.14
N ASN A 177 1.84 -13.04 7.43
CA ASN A 177 2.72 -13.49 8.49
C ASN A 177 2.84 -15.02 8.52
N GLU A 178 4.00 -15.50 8.97
CA GLU A 178 4.30 -16.92 9.21
C GLU A 178 4.34 -17.78 7.92
N ASN A 179 4.10 -17.19 6.75
CA ASN A 179 4.30 -17.86 5.47
C ASN A 179 5.74 -17.74 5.01
N LYS A 180 6.19 -18.78 4.29
CA LYS A 180 7.50 -18.83 3.66
C LYS A 180 7.41 -18.49 2.18
N TYR A 181 8.43 -17.81 1.71
CA TYR A 181 8.51 -17.34 0.34
C TYR A 181 9.88 -17.63 -0.28
N HIS A 182 9.87 -17.89 -1.57
CA HIS A 182 11.05 -18.03 -2.42
C HIS A 182 11.16 -16.85 -3.37
N VAL A 183 12.32 -16.21 -3.41
CA VAL A 183 12.69 -15.29 -4.49
C VAL A 183 13.63 -16.02 -5.44
N LYS A 184 13.24 -16.10 -6.70
CA LYS A 184 13.99 -16.76 -7.77
C LYS A 184 14.28 -15.77 -8.89
N ARG A 185 15.48 -15.85 -9.48
CA ARG A 185 15.83 -15.04 -10.67
C ARG A 185 15.13 -15.60 -11.90
N SER A 186 14.55 -14.72 -12.72
CA SER A 186 13.70 -15.10 -13.86
C SER A 186 14.46 -15.76 -15.02
N ASP A 187 15.77 -15.52 -15.12
CA ASP A 187 16.66 -16.01 -16.17
C ASP A 187 17.51 -17.21 -15.75
N GLU A 188 17.41 -17.64 -14.49
CA GLU A 188 18.13 -18.81 -13.98
C GLU A 188 17.33 -20.09 -14.24
N GLU A 189 18.02 -21.14 -14.70
CA GLU A 189 17.46 -22.48 -14.78
C GLU A 189 17.03 -22.96 -13.38
N ASP A 190 16.10 -23.94 -13.33
CA ASP A 190 15.56 -24.54 -12.11
C ASP A 190 16.61 -25.12 -11.14
N SER A 191 17.88 -25.14 -11.51
CA SER A 191 19.00 -25.66 -10.71
C SER A 191 19.59 -24.67 -9.71
N THR A 192 19.27 -23.38 -9.77
CA THR A 192 19.77 -22.39 -8.79
C THR A 192 18.88 -22.35 -7.56
N GLU A 193 19.47 -22.49 -6.37
CA GLU A 193 18.72 -22.47 -5.11
C GLU A 193 18.06 -21.10 -4.89
N PRO A 194 16.73 -21.04 -4.68
CA PRO A 194 16.04 -19.78 -4.46
C PRO A 194 16.41 -19.16 -3.10
N THR A 195 16.38 -17.83 -3.03
CA THR A 195 16.49 -17.13 -1.75
C THR A 195 15.20 -17.36 -0.96
N THR A 196 15.30 -18.05 0.17
CA THR A 196 14.16 -18.42 0.99
C THR A 196 14.09 -17.56 2.25
N PHE A 197 12.89 -17.07 2.58
CA PHE A 197 12.66 -16.37 3.83
C PHE A 197 11.27 -16.62 4.39
N GLU A 198 11.13 -16.43 5.70
CA GLU A 198 9.85 -16.51 6.41
C GLU A 198 9.45 -15.09 6.85
N VAL A 199 8.19 -14.75 6.64
CA VAL A 199 7.66 -13.45 7.06
C VAL A 199 7.41 -13.51 8.57
N PRO A 200 8.10 -12.68 9.37
CA PRO A 200 7.95 -12.75 10.81
C PRO A 200 6.55 -12.31 11.23
N TYR A 201 6.15 -12.70 12.44
CA TYR A 201 4.94 -12.16 13.04
C TYR A 201 5.10 -10.66 13.30
N CYS A 202 4.20 -9.84 12.76
CA CYS A 202 4.20 -8.40 12.99
C CYS A 202 3.82 -8.12 14.45
N ARG A 203 4.82 -7.85 15.30
CA ARG A 203 4.59 -7.30 16.63
C ARG A 203 4.46 -5.78 16.52
N MET A 204 3.27 -5.29 16.21
CA MET A 204 3.03 -3.88 16.44
C MET A 204 3.21 -3.57 17.93
N PRO A 205 3.87 -2.46 18.30
CA PRO A 205 3.86 -2.01 19.68
C PRO A 205 2.40 -1.78 20.09
N MET A 206 1.89 -2.65 20.96
CA MET A 206 0.50 -2.71 21.47
C MET A 206 0.04 -1.47 22.27
N ASN A 207 0.62 -0.29 22.04
CA ASN A 207 0.35 0.92 22.82
C ASN A 207 -0.53 1.94 22.09
N VAL A 208 -1.44 1.50 21.23
CA VAL A 208 -2.53 2.35 20.80
C VAL A 208 -3.85 1.69 21.20
N ASP A 209 -4.24 1.94 22.45
CA ASP A 209 -5.66 1.93 22.78
C ASP A 209 -6.32 3.02 21.90
N ILE A 210 -6.87 2.61 20.77
CA ILE A 210 -7.76 3.47 20.00
C ILE A 210 -9.04 3.56 20.84
N ASP A 211 -9.06 4.50 21.78
CA ASP A 211 -10.28 4.84 22.52
C ASP A 211 -11.24 5.56 21.57
N LEU A 212 -11.98 4.77 20.79
CA LEU A 212 -13.08 5.23 19.95
C LEU A 212 -14.24 5.83 20.78
N GLY A 213 -14.16 5.80 22.12
CA GLY A 213 -15.19 6.25 23.05
C GLY A 213 -14.97 7.64 23.64
N SER A 214 -13.78 8.23 23.55
CA SER A 214 -13.46 9.49 24.26
C SER A 214 -13.34 10.73 23.38
N HIS A 215 -13.67 10.65 22.08
CA HIS A 215 -13.75 11.86 21.26
C HIS A 215 -14.91 12.75 21.76
N PRO A 216 -14.66 13.95 22.30
CA PRO A 216 -15.62 14.69 23.12
C PRO A 216 -16.82 15.29 22.36
N ASN A 217 -16.99 14.99 21.06
CA ASN A 217 -18.03 15.60 20.22
C ASN A 217 -18.81 14.64 19.32
N VAL A 218 -18.74 13.32 19.53
CA VAL A 218 -19.43 12.38 18.64
C VAL A 218 -20.38 11.48 19.42
N GLN A 219 -21.57 12.00 19.74
CA GLN A 219 -22.75 11.12 19.74
C GLN A 219 -22.94 10.65 18.30
N MET A 220 -22.30 9.54 17.96
CA MET A 220 -22.26 9.01 16.60
C MET A 220 -23.70 8.64 16.20
N ASN A 221 -24.28 9.47 15.33
CA ASN A 221 -25.56 9.22 14.69
C ASN A 221 -25.54 7.79 14.12
N PRO A 222 -26.57 6.95 14.35
CA PRO A 222 -26.64 5.59 13.81
C PRO A 222 -26.38 5.51 12.30
N ASN A 223 -26.73 6.58 11.57
CA ASN A 223 -26.49 6.70 10.14
C ASN A 223 -24.99 6.83 9.79
N ILE A 224 -24.18 7.45 10.66
CA ILE A 224 -22.73 7.59 10.48
C ILE A 224 -22.02 6.26 10.73
N LYS A 225 -22.44 5.48 11.76
CA LYS A 225 -21.92 4.11 11.97
C LYS A 225 -22.23 3.20 10.78
N SER A 226 -23.42 3.34 10.20
CA SER A 226 -23.80 2.64 8.98
C SER A 226 -22.96 3.09 7.79
N LEU A 227 -22.72 4.40 7.63
CA LEU A 227 -21.93 4.95 6.54
C LEU A 227 -20.45 4.53 6.61
N VAL A 228 -19.83 4.57 7.79
CA VAL A 228 -18.44 4.09 7.99
C VAL A 228 -18.34 2.60 7.68
N ARG A 229 -19.27 1.77 8.18
CA ARG A 229 -19.31 0.35 7.81
C ARG A 229 -19.56 0.13 6.32
N ASN A 230 -20.35 0.99 5.67
CA ASN A 230 -20.62 0.89 4.25
C ASN A 230 -19.42 1.36 3.41
N VAL A 231 -18.63 2.32 3.90
CA VAL A 231 -17.36 2.74 3.27
C VAL A 231 -16.30 1.66 3.47
N GLU A 232 -16.11 1.14 4.68
CA GLU A 232 -15.24 0.00 4.97
C GLU A 232 -15.66 -1.23 4.14
N ALA A 233 -16.96 -1.53 4.07
CA ALA A 233 -17.50 -2.61 3.25
C ALA A 233 -17.36 -2.31 1.76
N ALA A 234 -17.53 -1.07 1.28
CA ALA A 234 -17.35 -0.72 -0.12
C ALA A 234 -15.87 -0.77 -0.53
N THR A 235 -14.95 -0.38 0.35
CA THR A 235 -13.50 -0.50 0.15
C THR A 235 -13.08 -1.98 0.18
N ALA A 236 -13.60 -2.78 1.11
CA ALA A 236 -13.37 -4.22 1.17
C ALA A 236 -14.06 -4.98 0.03
N LEU A 237 -15.20 -4.50 -0.48
CA LEU A 237 -15.93 -5.07 -1.61
C LEU A 237 -15.28 -4.68 -2.93
N ALA A 238 -14.78 -3.45 -3.07
CA ALA A 238 -13.95 -3.04 -4.21
C ALA A 238 -12.66 -3.87 -4.29
N ALA A 239 -12.07 -4.22 -3.14
CA ALA A 239 -10.95 -5.16 -3.05
C ALA A 239 -11.34 -6.63 -3.35
N ARG A 240 -12.63 -7.00 -3.24
CA ARG A 240 -13.14 -8.37 -3.47
C ARG A 240 -13.78 -8.61 -4.85
N ILE A 241 -14.30 -7.58 -5.53
CA ILE A 241 -15.15 -7.73 -6.74
C ILE A 241 -14.36 -7.91 -8.04
N ARG A 242 -13.04 -7.78 -8.08
CA ARG A 242 -12.28 -8.12 -9.31
C ARG A 242 -11.39 -9.34 -9.09
N PRO A 243 -11.97 -10.53 -9.23
CA PRO A 243 -11.34 -11.50 -10.13
C PRO A 243 -12.37 -12.34 -10.92
N TRP A 244 -13.38 -11.76 -11.58
CA TRP A 244 -14.24 -12.53 -12.51
C TRP A 244 -14.75 -11.67 -13.66
N GLN A 245 -13.89 -11.34 -14.63
CA GLN A 245 -14.32 -11.04 -16.00
C GLN A 245 -13.16 -11.12 -17.02
N VAL A 246 -12.42 -12.23 -17.02
CA VAL A 246 -11.64 -12.63 -18.21
C VAL A 246 -11.74 -14.14 -18.36
N LEU A 247 -12.89 -14.64 -18.81
CA LEU A 247 -13.00 -15.90 -19.56
C LEU A 247 -14.34 -15.92 -20.31
N ALA A 248 -14.33 -15.39 -21.52
CA ALA A 248 -15.15 -15.87 -22.63
C ALA A 248 -14.40 -15.51 -23.91
N GLY A 249 -13.55 -16.43 -24.37
CA GLY A 249 -13.04 -16.38 -25.72
C GLY A 249 -14.16 -16.64 -26.72
N SER A 250 -14.03 -16.03 -27.90
CA SER A 250 -14.07 -16.82 -29.13
C SER A 250 -13.42 -16.01 -30.23
N ASP A 251 -12.22 -16.44 -30.60
CA ASP A 251 -11.72 -16.31 -31.95
C ASP A 251 -12.81 -16.72 -32.95
N GLN A 252 -12.98 -15.90 -33.99
CA GLN A 252 -13.35 -16.38 -35.30
C GLN A 252 -12.12 -16.25 -36.20
N CYS A 253 -11.34 -17.33 -36.22
CA CYS A 253 -11.00 -18.08 -37.42
C CYS A 253 -11.35 -19.55 -37.15
#